data_AF-A0A820IXZ9-F1
#
_entry.id   AF-A0A820IXZ9-F1
#
_cell.length_a   1.000
_cell.length_b   1.000
_cell.length_c   1.000
_cell.angle_alpha   90.00
_cell.angle_beta   90.00
_cell.angle_gamma   90.00
#
_symmetry.space_group_name_H-M   'P 1'
#
loop_
_entity.id
_entity.type
_entity.pdbx_description
1 polymer ?
#
loop_
_entity_poly.entity_id
_entity_poly.type
_entity_poly.pdbx_seq_one_letter_code
_entity_poly.pdbx_strand_id
1 'polypeptide(L)' 'MHDAEFPYDAQWTDIDAMSSHLDFTYDQTHFNGLPDLVHSLQSE' A
#
# COMPACT_ATOMS: atom_id res chain seq x y z
N MET A 1 10.52 -8.97 0.92
CA MET A 1 11.74 -8.20 1.28
C MET A 1 11.96 -8.21 2.78
N HIS A 2 10.91 -8.08 3.59
CA HIS A 2 10.97 -8.13 5.05
C HIS A 2 11.68 -9.40 5.59
N ASP A 3 11.24 -10.60 5.20
CA ASP A 3 11.86 -11.87 5.64
C ASP A 3 13.27 -12.13 5.08
N ALA A 4 13.71 -11.31 4.12
CA ALA A 4 15.03 -11.43 3.51
C ALA A 4 16.07 -10.53 4.21
N GLU A 5 15.69 -9.86 5.31
CA GLU A 5 16.54 -8.95 6.09
C GLU A 5 17.17 -7.82 5.25
N PHE A 6 16.53 -7.46 4.14
CA PHE A 6 17.01 -6.39 3.27
C PHE A 6 16.50 -5.04 3.79
N PRO A 7 17.36 -4.01 3.93
CA PRO A 7 16.91 -2.68 4.33
C PRO A 7 15.83 -2.14 3.38
N TYR A 8 14.66 -1.82 3.93
CA TYR A 8 13.48 -1.43 3.16
C TYR A 8 12.69 -0.34 3.87
N ASP A 9 12.90 0.91 3.48
CA ASP A 9 12.33 2.07 4.17
C ASP A 9 11.00 2.56 3.59
N ALA A 10 10.69 2.24 2.32
CA ALA A 10 9.54 2.82 1.64
C ALA A 10 8.91 1.88 0.61
N GLN A 11 7.57 1.78 0.66
CA GLN A 11 6.74 1.14 -0.36
C GLN A 11 6.02 2.20 -1.20
N TRP A 12 6.06 2.02 -2.51
CA TRP A 12 5.31 2.83 -3.48
C TRP A 12 4.22 1.97 -4.12
N THR A 13 3.06 2.57 -4.37
CA THR A 13 1.96 1.96 -5.14
C THR A 13 1.76 2.77 -6.41
N ASP A 14 1.39 2.11 -7.51
CA ASP A 14 1.11 2.76 -8.79
C ASP A 14 -0.37 3.15 -8.89
N ILE A 15 -0.81 3.55 -10.09
CA ILE A 15 -2.16 4.00 -10.42
C ILE A 15 -3.23 2.91 -10.24
N ASP A 16 -2.84 1.64 -10.15
CA ASP A 16 -3.73 0.50 -9.92
C ASP A 16 -4.35 0.52 -8.52
N ALA A 17 -3.72 1.21 -7.56
CA ALA A 17 -4.29 1.47 -6.24
C ALA A 17 -5.55 2.34 -6.31
N MET A 18 -5.72 3.16 -7.35
CA MET A 18 -6.80 4.15 -7.47
C MET A 18 -8.06 3.54 -8.07
N SER A 19 -9.23 3.94 -7.56
CA SER A 19 -10.51 3.51 -8.14
C SER A 19 -10.66 4.10 -9.54
N SER A 20 -10.66 3.23 -10.57
CA SER A 20 -10.76 3.65 -11.97
C SER A 20 -9.73 4.72 -12.38
N HIS A 21 -8.52 4.69 -11.79
CA HIS A 21 -7.45 5.67 -12.05
C HIS A 21 -7.81 7.12 -11.69
N LEU A 22 -8.72 7.32 -10.74
CA LEU A 22 -9.12 8.64 -10.26
C LEU A 22 -8.24 9.08 -9.09
N ASP A 23 -7.65 10.27 -9.19
CA ASP A 23 -6.88 10.86 -8.10
C ASP A 23 -7.71 10.95 -6.81
N PHE A 24 -7.04 10.79 -5.66
CA PHE A 24 -7.63 10.83 -4.31
C PHE A 24 -8.65 9.74 -4.01
N THR A 25 -8.66 8.66 -4.81
CA THR A 25 -9.47 7.46 -4.55
C THR A 25 -8.55 6.26 -4.36
N TYR A 26 -9.09 5.19 -3.75
CA TYR A 26 -8.47 3.87 -3.82
C TYR A 26 -9.54 2.81 -4.13
N ASP A 27 -9.13 1.71 -4.75
CA ASP A 27 -10.05 0.62 -5.09
C ASP A 27 -10.40 -0.20 -3.83
N GLN A 28 -11.63 -0.03 -3.34
CA GLN A 28 -12.11 -0.68 -2.13
C GLN A 28 -12.33 -2.20 -2.27
N THR A 29 -12.26 -2.76 -3.48
CA THR A 29 -12.39 -4.20 -3.72
C THR A 29 -11.03 -4.86 -3.76
N HIS A 30 -10.10 -4.33 -4.56
CA HIS A 30 -8.76 -4.89 -4.72
C HIS A 30 -7.78 -4.43 -3.62
N PHE A 31 -8.02 -3.26 -3.02
CA PHE A 31 -7.19 -2.65 -1.97
C PHE A 31 -7.99 -2.41 -0.67
N ASN A 32 -8.92 -3.32 -0.33
CA ASN A 32 -9.80 -3.19 0.84
C ASN A 32 -9.07 -3.07 2.19
N GLY A 33 -7.86 -3.64 2.31
CA GLY A 33 -7.01 -3.60 3.51
C GLY A 33 -5.93 -2.52 3.47
N LEU A 34 -5.97 -1.58 2.52
CA LEU A 34 -4.96 -0.54 2.39
C LEU A 34 -4.75 0.28 3.68
N PRO A 35 -5.79 0.68 4.43
CA PRO A 35 -5.57 1.39 5.71
C PRO A 35 -4.81 0.57 6.74
N ASP A 36 -5.11 -0.73 6.85
CA ASP A 36 -4.45 -1.63 7.81
C ASP A 36 -2.99 -1.86 7.42
N LEU A 37 -2.71 -1.99 6.11
CA LEU A 37 -1.35 -2.09 5.59
C LEU A 37 -0.52 -0.82 5.88
N VAL A 38 -1.10 0.36 5.71
CA VAL A 38 -0.42 1.62 6.05
C VAL A 38 -0.10 1.66 7.54
N HIS A 39 -1.04 1.24 8.39
CA HIS A 39 -0.79 1.16 9.83
C HIS A 39 0.31 0.16 10.20
N SER A 40 0.37 -1.01 9.55
CA SER A 40 1.44 -1.98 9.80
C SER A 40 2.81 -1.44 9.39
N LEU A 41 2.91 -0.81 8.21
CA LEU A 41 4.17 -0.22 7.72
C LEU A 41 4.68 0.92 8.61
N GLN A 42 3.78 1.68 9.25
CA GLN A 42 4.16 2.76 10.17
C GLN A 42 4.54 2.28 11.57
N SER A 43 4.14 1.06 11.93
CA SER A 43 4.40 0.46 13.25
C SER A 43 5.62 -0.46 13.26
N GLU A 44 6.22 -0.67 12.10
CA GLU A 44 7.43 -1.44 11.85
C GLU A 44 8.70 -0.62 12.16
#